data_AF-A0A815AN04-F1
#
_entry.id   AF-A0A815AN04-F1
#
_cell.length_a   1.000
_cell.length_b   1.000
_cell.length_c   1.000
_cell.angle_alpha   90.00
_cell.angle_beta   90.00
_cell.angle_gamma   90.00
#
_symmetry.space_group_name_H-M   'P 1'
#
loop_
_entity.id
_entity.type
_entity.pdbx_description
1 polymer ?
#
loop_
_entity_poly.entity_id
_entity_poly.type
_entity_poly.pdbx_seq_one_letter_code
_entity_poly.pdbx_strand_id
1 'polypeptide(L)'
;MQFFFLFITIVGINARFDCPNNSLFNRSIQLPTTWLHGSINCFSKDAQQQPDLDIYPINNDTFILRENKCINYEAPFMYLLFGNNTVLLIDSGASVSSTSFPIQQHVENIILQWCIKHKKQRKDIKLIVAHTHNHDDHTAGDKQFQSKPFTTVVGTTVDDVSRFFRLKNWPHSISRYKLSNQRHLAIIPIPGHEKSSIAFYDCITGLLLTGDSFYPGRLYISNFTANVRSILRLTNFIKSNHLNLTGILGTHIEMTKTNQIDYPVGSTYQPNERELNMSLEQLEQLNYELQYQWKNGFHKRRRAYYDAFIVDPEPLELPLLPANKYISNHKFILMPLDTLDHVWISYKPTFHTLIDYQLVFLAQISNSTLLSTSLTKINKYWTIESYQLSLNNLINGNISSFQTKLYIDDNKKYLGNITININQPFLTITQLNSSSNTELYQPLRYISYLLSNSIKSQIHLYLLHQIRISTDFDAIVHVIINPMNCTSDIEENKLNDLLEQNANEWAFPGFSNDVYNRLTSGNIRGQLLGDIYSTTCTMEIIQEIHCII
;
A
#
# COMPACT_ATOMS: atom_id res chain seq x y z
N MET A 1 -14.28 -51.09 40.61
CA MET A 1 -14.65 -49.72 40.17
C MET A 1 -14.32 -49.59 38.70
N GLN A 2 -15.33 -49.62 37.84
CA GLN A 2 -15.20 -49.43 36.40
C GLN A 2 -15.40 -47.93 36.13
N PHE A 3 -14.35 -47.22 35.71
CA PHE A 3 -14.46 -45.82 35.33
C PHE A 3 -14.95 -45.72 33.89
N PHE A 4 -16.22 -45.35 33.72
CA PHE A 4 -16.75 -44.89 32.44
C PHE A 4 -16.18 -43.49 32.15
N PHE A 5 -15.31 -43.38 31.15
CA PHE A 5 -14.96 -42.08 30.56
C PHE A 5 -16.09 -41.66 29.63
N LEU A 6 -16.97 -40.79 30.12
CA LEU A 6 -17.98 -40.11 29.32
C LEU A 6 -17.29 -39.00 28.52
N PHE A 7 -17.00 -39.24 27.23
CA PHE A 7 -16.65 -38.17 26.31
C PHE A 7 -17.90 -37.34 26.03
N ILE A 8 -18.05 -36.22 26.73
CA ILE A 8 -19.02 -35.19 26.36
C ILE A 8 -18.43 -34.45 25.17
N THR A 9 -18.83 -34.83 23.96
CA THR A 9 -18.71 -33.97 22.79
C THR A 9 -19.67 -32.80 23.00
N ILE A 10 -19.14 -31.65 23.42
CA ILE A 10 -19.88 -30.39 23.32
C ILE A 10 -19.98 -30.07 21.83
N VAL A 11 -21.01 -30.61 21.18
CA VAL A 11 -21.50 -30.09 19.91
C VAL A 11 -22.09 -28.73 20.26
N GLY A 12 -21.25 -27.70 20.23
CA GLY A 12 -21.71 -26.33 20.25
C GLY A 12 -22.65 -26.17 19.07
N ILE A 13 -23.95 -26.07 19.34
CA ILE A 13 -24.98 -25.74 18.35
C ILE A 13 -24.67 -24.32 17.90
N ASN A 14 -23.78 -24.17 16.92
CA ASN A 14 -23.68 -22.92 16.18
C ASN A 14 -25.00 -22.78 15.43
N ALA A 15 -25.84 -21.85 15.89
CA ALA A 15 -27.09 -21.53 15.22
C ALA A 15 -26.78 -21.26 13.74
N ARG A 16 -27.45 -22.00 12.85
CA ARG A 16 -27.29 -21.90 11.41
C ARG A 16 -27.58 -20.46 10.95
N PHE A 17 -26.71 -19.90 10.12
CA PHE A 17 -26.93 -18.61 9.48
C PHE A 17 -27.81 -18.82 8.24
N ASP A 18 -29.11 -18.57 8.37
CA ASP A 18 -30.05 -18.71 7.24
C ASP A 18 -30.37 -17.35 6.59
N CYS A 19 -30.33 -17.26 5.27
CA CYS A 19 -30.74 -16.06 4.56
C CYS A 19 -32.29 -15.98 4.46
N PRO A 20 -32.89 -14.80 4.71
CA PRO A 20 -34.33 -14.63 4.53
C PRO A 20 -34.67 -14.68 3.03
N ASN A 21 -35.53 -15.63 2.64
CA ASN A 21 -35.94 -15.94 1.27
C ASN A 21 -34.83 -16.53 0.38
N ASN A 22 -34.93 -17.83 0.08
CA ASN A 22 -34.08 -18.56 -0.86
C ASN A 22 -34.35 -18.19 -2.35
N SER A 23 -34.86 -16.99 -2.66
CA SER A 23 -34.98 -16.54 -4.05
C SER A 23 -33.61 -16.09 -4.53
N LEU A 24 -32.75 -17.07 -4.76
CA LEU A 24 -31.33 -16.90 -5.01
C LEU A 24 -31.09 -16.31 -6.41
N PHE A 25 -30.17 -15.36 -6.48
CA PHE A 25 -29.35 -15.17 -7.67
C PHE A 25 -28.57 -16.48 -7.89
N ASN A 26 -29.09 -17.39 -8.70
CA ASN A 26 -28.47 -18.70 -8.99
C ASN A 26 -27.42 -18.63 -10.12
N ARG A 27 -26.97 -17.43 -10.50
CA ARG A 27 -25.90 -17.24 -11.50
C ARG A 27 -24.73 -16.52 -10.86
N SER A 28 -23.54 -16.96 -11.25
CA SER A 28 -22.31 -16.20 -11.07
C SER A 28 -22.53 -14.77 -11.56
N ILE A 29 -22.05 -13.79 -10.80
CA ILE A 29 -22.08 -12.40 -11.25
C ILE A 29 -21.24 -12.27 -12.52
N GLN A 30 -21.75 -11.51 -13.49
CA GLN A 30 -20.96 -11.10 -14.64
C GLN A 30 -20.35 -9.75 -14.30
N LEU A 31 -19.02 -9.65 -14.36
CA LEU A 31 -18.29 -8.41 -14.13
C LEU A 31 -17.74 -7.87 -15.46
N PRO A 32 -17.41 -6.57 -15.53
CA PRO A 32 -16.60 -6.03 -16.62
C PRO A 32 -15.30 -6.80 -16.78
N THR A 33 -14.88 -7.00 -18.03
CA THR A 33 -13.57 -7.60 -18.37
C THR A 33 -12.43 -6.59 -18.28
N THR A 34 -12.76 -5.30 -18.13
CA THR A 34 -11.84 -4.17 -18.03
C THR A 34 -12.42 -3.13 -17.07
N TRP A 35 -11.60 -2.64 -16.16
CA TRP A 35 -11.87 -1.50 -15.29
C TRP A 35 -10.95 -0.32 -15.69
N LEU A 36 -11.16 0.86 -15.09
CA LEU A 36 -10.25 2.00 -15.16
C LEU A 36 -8.87 1.66 -14.61
N HIS A 37 -8.03 1.09 -15.47
CA HIS A 37 -6.69 0.60 -15.19
C HIS A 37 -5.61 1.70 -15.27
N GLY A 38 -6.01 2.97 -15.20
CA GLY A 38 -5.15 4.14 -15.36
C GLY A 38 -4.56 4.30 -16.77
N SER A 39 -3.46 5.05 -16.87
CA SER A 39 -2.82 5.41 -18.14
C SER A 39 -1.29 5.38 -18.04
N ILE A 40 -0.63 5.09 -19.17
CA ILE A 40 0.84 5.19 -19.32
C ILE A 40 1.33 6.54 -18.80
N ASN A 41 0.63 7.62 -19.16
CA ASN A 41 0.90 8.96 -18.66
C ASN A 41 -0.40 9.57 -18.09
N CYS A 42 -0.55 9.49 -16.76
CA CYS A 42 -1.69 10.07 -16.05
C CYS A 42 -1.77 11.61 -16.14
N PHE A 43 -0.69 12.29 -16.57
CA PHE A 43 -0.69 13.74 -16.82
C PHE A 43 -1.04 14.10 -18.27
N SER A 44 -1.28 13.12 -19.14
CA SER A 44 -1.76 13.39 -20.50
C SER A 44 -3.18 13.96 -20.49
N LYS A 45 -3.50 14.77 -21.52
CA LYS A 45 -4.84 15.34 -21.67
C LYS A 45 -5.92 14.26 -21.75
N ASP A 46 -5.62 13.14 -22.41
CA ASP A 46 -6.57 12.03 -22.57
C ASP A 46 -6.83 11.34 -21.23
N ALA A 47 -5.79 11.11 -20.42
CA ALA A 47 -5.94 10.56 -19.08
C ALA A 47 -6.75 11.50 -18.16
N GLN A 48 -6.53 12.81 -18.25
CA GLN A 48 -7.26 13.81 -17.46
C GLN A 48 -8.74 13.96 -17.85
N GLN A 49 -9.16 13.42 -19.00
CA GLN A 49 -10.56 13.38 -19.42
C GLN A 49 -11.27 12.09 -19.01
N GLN A 50 -10.55 11.10 -18.49
CA GLN A 50 -11.16 9.88 -17.97
C GLN A 50 -11.95 10.20 -16.69
N PRO A 51 -13.05 9.47 -16.43
CA PRO A 51 -13.78 9.62 -15.18
C PRO A 51 -12.89 9.25 -13.99
N ASP A 52 -13.20 9.85 -12.84
CA ASP A 52 -12.58 9.60 -11.56
C ASP A 52 -12.99 8.26 -10.94
N LEU A 53 -14.15 7.73 -11.36
CA LEU A 53 -14.73 6.51 -10.83
C LEU A 53 -15.43 5.70 -11.92
N ASP A 54 -15.19 4.39 -11.91
CA ASP A 54 -16.00 3.40 -12.63
C ASP A 54 -17.21 3.03 -11.76
N ILE A 55 -18.42 3.14 -12.31
CA ILE A 55 -19.67 2.82 -11.61
C ILE A 55 -20.36 1.66 -12.32
N TYR A 56 -20.35 0.48 -11.71
CA TYR A 56 -20.92 -0.73 -12.30
C TYR A 56 -22.14 -1.24 -11.51
N PRO A 57 -23.36 -1.20 -12.06
CA PRO A 57 -24.53 -1.79 -11.43
C PRO A 57 -24.54 -3.32 -11.62
N ILE A 58 -24.31 -4.09 -10.55
CA ILE A 58 -24.53 -5.55 -10.57
C ILE A 58 -26.01 -5.86 -10.79
N ASN A 59 -26.87 -5.10 -10.11
CA ASN A 59 -28.32 -5.12 -10.27
C ASN A 59 -28.90 -3.76 -9.82
N ASN A 60 -30.23 -3.67 -9.71
CA ASN A 60 -30.91 -2.42 -9.34
C ASN A 60 -30.54 -1.90 -7.94
N ASP A 61 -30.05 -2.76 -7.05
CA ASP A 61 -29.86 -2.49 -5.63
C ASP A 61 -28.39 -2.72 -5.18
N THR A 62 -27.46 -2.96 -6.10
CA THR A 62 -26.06 -3.26 -5.79
C THR A 62 -25.13 -2.71 -6.86
N PHE A 63 -24.17 -1.90 -6.44
CA PHE A 63 -23.19 -1.27 -7.31
C PHE A 63 -21.77 -1.56 -6.83
N ILE A 64 -20.85 -1.70 -7.78
CA ILE A 64 -19.41 -1.69 -7.57
C ILE A 64 -18.90 -0.34 -8.06
N LEU A 65 -18.05 0.28 -7.26
CA LEU A 65 -17.36 1.53 -7.58
C LEU A 65 -15.86 1.23 -7.63
N ARG A 66 -15.13 1.71 -8.63
CA ARG A 66 -13.66 1.55 -8.72
C ARG A 66 -13.02 2.91 -8.93
N GLU A 67 -12.17 3.32 -8.00
CA GLU A 67 -11.41 4.58 -8.13
C GLU A 67 -10.45 4.50 -9.33
N ASN A 68 -10.22 5.64 -10.00
CA ASN A 68 -9.30 5.68 -11.13
C ASN A 68 -7.85 5.59 -10.65
N LYS A 69 -7.07 4.67 -11.22
CA LYS A 69 -5.66 4.44 -10.89
C LYS A 69 -4.72 5.62 -11.14
N CYS A 70 -5.14 6.59 -11.96
CA CYS A 70 -4.43 7.85 -12.13
C CYS A 70 -4.66 8.86 -11.00
N ILE A 71 -5.69 8.67 -10.16
CA ILE A 71 -5.93 9.49 -8.96
C ILE A 71 -5.12 8.91 -7.80
N ASN A 72 -5.31 7.62 -7.52
CA ASN A 72 -4.57 6.88 -6.51
C ASN A 72 -4.17 5.51 -7.06
N TYR A 73 -2.90 5.13 -6.91
CA TYR A 73 -2.38 3.88 -7.48
C TYR A 73 -3.04 2.63 -6.87
N GLU A 74 -3.58 2.70 -5.65
CA GLU A 74 -4.20 1.52 -4.99
C GLU A 74 -5.53 1.14 -5.64
N ALA A 75 -6.25 2.13 -6.16
CA ALA A 75 -7.38 1.85 -7.00
C ALA A 75 -8.73 1.60 -6.31
N PRO A 76 -8.87 1.55 -4.98
CA PRO A 76 -9.79 0.65 -4.26
C PRO A 76 -11.20 0.45 -4.87
N PHE A 77 -11.68 -0.79 -4.85
CA PHE A 77 -13.08 -1.12 -5.11
C PHE A 77 -13.94 -0.84 -3.87
N MET A 78 -15.07 -0.18 -4.05
CA MET A 78 -16.08 0.05 -3.02
C MET A 78 -17.42 -0.56 -3.44
N TYR A 79 -18.28 -0.85 -2.46
CA TYR A 79 -19.55 -1.52 -2.72
C TYR A 79 -20.73 -0.74 -2.13
N LEU A 80 -21.74 -0.46 -2.95
CA LEU A 80 -22.95 0.26 -2.52
C LEU A 80 -24.16 -0.66 -2.55
N LEU A 81 -24.69 -0.98 -1.37
CA LEU A 81 -25.77 -1.93 -1.16
C LEU A 81 -27.05 -1.21 -0.73
N PHE A 82 -28.11 -1.32 -1.51
CA PHE A 82 -29.42 -0.75 -1.19
C PHE A 82 -30.29 -1.74 -0.40
N GLY A 83 -30.81 -1.28 0.73
CA GLY A 83 -31.96 -1.86 1.43
C GLY A 83 -33.26 -1.12 1.08
N ASN A 84 -34.25 -1.16 1.98
CA ASN A 84 -35.52 -0.46 1.74
C ASN A 84 -35.47 1.05 2.09
N ASN A 85 -34.81 1.39 3.20
CA ASN A 85 -34.69 2.75 3.73
C ASN A 85 -33.26 3.06 4.20
N THR A 86 -32.33 2.15 3.93
CA THR A 86 -30.95 2.25 4.38
C THR A 86 -30.07 1.73 3.26
N VAL A 87 -29.01 2.49 2.97
CA VAL A 87 -27.98 2.18 1.99
C VAL A 87 -26.68 2.00 2.77
N LEU A 88 -25.93 0.96 2.44
CA LEU A 88 -24.62 0.70 3.01
C LEU A 88 -23.57 0.90 1.91
N LEU A 89 -22.70 1.89 2.10
CA LEU A 89 -21.44 2.01 1.39
C LEU A 89 -20.38 1.25 2.19
N ILE A 90 -19.67 0.36 1.51
CA ILE A 90 -18.53 -0.39 2.05
C ILE A 90 -17.27 0.17 1.40
N ASP A 91 -16.41 0.73 2.23
CA ASP A 91 -15.22 1.52 1.91
C ASP A 91 -15.54 2.87 1.23
N SER A 92 -14.62 3.82 1.34
CA SER A 92 -14.80 5.22 0.91
C SER A 92 -13.74 5.73 -0.06
N GLY A 93 -12.82 4.86 -0.48
CA GLY A 93 -11.74 5.17 -1.41
C GLY A 93 -10.50 5.77 -0.74
N ALA A 94 -9.48 6.01 -1.56
CA ALA A 94 -8.12 6.31 -1.14
C ALA A 94 -7.73 7.79 -1.18
N SER A 95 -8.69 8.63 -1.54
CA SER A 95 -8.46 10.05 -1.74
C SER A 95 -9.38 10.89 -0.87
N VAL A 96 -8.82 11.83 -0.10
CA VAL A 96 -9.61 12.80 0.67
C VAL A 96 -10.25 13.86 -0.23
N SER A 97 -9.71 14.04 -1.44
CA SER A 97 -10.04 15.11 -2.36
C SER A 97 -11.49 15.05 -2.84
N SER A 98 -12.29 16.07 -2.52
CA SER A 98 -13.58 16.24 -3.18
C SER A 98 -13.48 16.86 -4.58
N THR A 99 -12.27 17.17 -5.05
CA THR A 99 -12.05 17.78 -6.37
C THR A 99 -11.58 16.75 -7.38
N SER A 100 -10.55 15.96 -7.07
CA SER A 100 -10.11 14.87 -7.94
C SER A 100 -10.99 13.62 -7.79
N PHE A 101 -11.54 13.37 -6.59
CA PHE A 101 -12.34 12.18 -6.28
C PHE A 101 -13.58 12.49 -5.41
N PRO A 102 -14.61 13.18 -5.94
CA PRO A 102 -15.86 13.50 -5.25
C PRO A 102 -16.77 12.30 -4.93
N ILE A 103 -16.27 11.29 -4.20
CA ILE A 103 -17.00 10.04 -3.88
C ILE A 103 -18.35 10.28 -3.21
N GLN A 104 -18.46 11.27 -2.32
CA GLN A 104 -19.75 11.57 -1.69
C GLN A 104 -20.80 12.03 -2.69
N GLN A 105 -20.41 12.83 -3.70
CA GLN A 105 -21.30 13.30 -4.74
C GLN A 105 -21.74 12.14 -5.65
N HIS A 106 -20.82 11.26 -6.02
CA HIS A 106 -21.15 10.06 -6.80
C HIS A 106 -22.16 9.16 -6.09
N VAL A 107 -21.90 8.86 -4.82
CA VAL A 107 -22.81 8.03 -4.00
C VAL A 107 -24.17 8.69 -3.85
N GLU A 108 -24.22 10.00 -3.59
CA GLU A 108 -25.47 10.74 -3.49
C GLU A 108 -26.27 10.73 -4.80
N ASN A 109 -25.59 10.90 -5.94
CA ASN A 109 -26.22 10.81 -7.26
C ASN A 109 -26.84 9.42 -7.49
N ILE A 110 -26.12 8.34 -7.17
CA ILE A 110 -26.66 6.98 -7.30
C ILE A 110 -27.90 6.80 -6.40
N ILE A 111 -27.84 7.28 -5.15
CA ILE A 111 -28.97 7.21 -4.21
C ILE A 111 -30.18 8.00 -4.74
N LEU A 112 -29.98 9.19 -5.29
CA LEU A 112 -31.05 10.01 -5.85
C LEU A 112 -31.72 9.32 -7.05
N GLN A 113 -30.92 8.76 -7.97
CA GLN A 113 -31.46 8.02 -9.12
C GLN A 113 -32.24 6.78 -8.67
N TRP A 114 -31.73 6.06 -7.67
CA TRP A 114 -32.45 4.94 -7.07
C TRP A 114 -33.77 5.39 -6.42
N CYS A 115 -33.77 6.51 -5.68
CA CYS A 115 -35.00 7.06 -5.08
C CYS A 115 -36.06 7.39 -6.12
N ILE A 116 -35.69 8.01 -7.25
CA ILE A 116 -36.59 8.34 -8.35
C ILE A 116 -37.23 7.05 -8.90
N LYS A 117 -36.41 6.04 -9.20
CA LYS A 117 -36.87 4.75 -9.75
C LYS A 117 -37.82 4.02 -8.79
N HIS A 118 -37.57 4.11 -7.49
CA HIS A 118 -38.35 3.43 -6.45
C HIS A 118 -39.45 4.30 -5.82
N LYS A 119 -39.72 5.51 -6.37
CA LYS A 119 -40.73 6.47 -5.87
C LYS A 119 -40.58 6.80 -4.38
N LYS A 120 -39.33 6.99 -3.93
CA LYS A 120 -38.96 7.35 -2.55
C LYS A 120 -38.41 8.77 -2.50
N GLN A 121 -38.46 9.40 -1.34
CA GLN A 121 -37.80 10.69 -1.12
C GLN A 121 -36.42 10.47 -0.52
N ARG A 122 -35.43 11.27 -0.92
CA ARG A 122 -34.05 11.15 -0.44
C ARG A 122 -33.93 11.22 1.10
N LYS A 123 -34.74 12.07 1.74
CA LYS A 123 -34.77 12.25 3.20
C LYS A 123 -35.20 11.00 3.98
N ASP A 124 -35.86 10.04 3.31
CA ASP A 124 -36.33 8.80 3.91
C ASP A 124 -35.27 7.68 3.83
N ILE A 125 -34.11 7.98 3.26
CA ILE A 125 -33.00 7.05 3.04
C ILE A 125 -31.82 7.43 3.93
N LYS A 126 -31.43 6.49 4.79
CA LYS A 126 -30.20 6.60 5.59
C LYS A 126 -29.02 6.03 4.80
N LEU A 127 -27.88 6.71 4.81
CA LEU A 127 -26.61 6.19 4.32
C LEU A 127 -25.74 5.79 5.51
N ILE A 128 -25.18 4.59 5.45
CA ILE A 128 -24.16 4.11 6.37
C ILE A 128 -22.89 3.93 5.55
N VAL A 129 -21.79 4.53 5.98
CA VAL A 129 -20.45 4.30 5.46
C VAL A 129 -19.73 3.44 6.48
N ALA A 130 -19.33 2.23 6.08
CA ALA A 130 -18.58 1.31 6.90
C ALA A 130 -17.42 0.74 6.09
N HIS A 131 -16.45 0.12 6.76
CA HIS A 131 -15.21 -0.26 6.11
C HIS A 131 -14.93 -1.74 6.28
N THR A 132 -14.26 -2.33 5.29
CA THR A 132 -13.68 -3.65 5.40
C THR A 132 -12.56 -3.64 6.45
N HIS A 133 -11.79 -2.55 6.55
CA HIS A 133 -10.77 -2.31 7.59
C HIS A 133 -10.29 -0.85 7.64
N ASN A 134 -9.25 -0.57 8.43
CA ASN A 134 -8.77 0.79 8.77
C ASN A 134 -7.54 1.27 7.99
N HIS A 135 -7.25 0.75 6.80
CA HIS A 135 -6.23 1.38 5.96
C HIS A 135 -6.79 2.60 5.24
N ASP A 136 -5.90 3.52 4.89
CA ASP A 136 -6.25 4.85 4.38
C ASP A 136 -6.94 4.76 3.01
N ASP A 137 -6.60 3.77 2.21
CA ASP A 137 -7.22 3.49 0.92
C ASP A 137 -8.68 3.01 1.02
N HIS A 138 -9.17 2.70 2.23
CA HIS A 138 -10.58 2.40 2.50
C HIS A 138 -11.33 3.52 3.21
N THR A 139 -10.62 4.47 3.82
CA THR A 139 -11.17 5.40 4.82
C THR A 139 -10.91 6.88 4.49
N ALA A 140 -10.01 7.20 3.55
CA ALA A 140 -9.65 8.56 3.22
C ALA A 140 -10.87 9.41 2.79
N GLY A 141 -11.83 8.81 2.09
CA GLY A 141 -13.06 9.48 1.67
C GLY A 141 -14.03 9.88 2.80
N ASP A 142 -13.84 9.40 4.04
CA ASP A 142 -14.78 9.58 5.15
C ASP A 142 -15.14 11.04 5.43
N LYS A 143 -14.16 11.94 5.34
CA LYS A 143 -14.37 13.37 5.57
C LYS A 143 -15.40 13.97 4.61
N GLN A 144 -15.56 13.40 3.42
CA GLN A 144 -16.58 13.84 2.48
C GLN A 144 -18.00 13.48 2.97
N PHE A 145 -18.16 12.42 3.78
CA PHE A 145 -19.44 11.93 4.31
C PHE A 145 -19.76 12.45 5.72
N GLN A 146 -18.75 12.83 6.50
CA GLN A 146 -18.93 13.36 7.83
C GLN A 146 -19.85 14.59 7.83
N SER A 147 -20.76 14.65 8.80
CA SER A 147 -21.76 15.72 8.95
C SER A 147 -22.76 15.89 7.79
N LYS A 148 -22.79 14.96 6.82
CA LYS A 148 -23.81 14.98 5.76
C LYS A 148 -25.17 14.52 6.30
N PRO A 149 -26.29 15.09 5.83
CA PRO A 149 -27.62 14.68 6.25
C PRO A 149 -27.86 13.18 6.04
N PHE A 150 -28.59 12.57 6.98
CA PHE A 150 -28.99 11.16 6.92
C PHE A 150 -27.82 10.17 6.78
N THR A 151 -26.60 10.59 7.11
CA THR A 151 -25.38 9.80 6.91
C THR A 151 -24.75 9.42 8.25
N THR A 152 -24.26 8.19 8.37
CA THR A 152 -23.50 7.71 9.52
C THR A 152 -22.22 7.08 9.02
N VAL A 153 -21.07 7.59 9.45
CA VAL A 153 -19.76 6.98 9.22
C VAL A 153 -19.43 6.12 10.45
N VAL A 154 -19.15 4.83 10.24
CA VAL A 154 -18.85 3.87 11.31
C VAL A 154 -17.37 3.99 11.65
N GLY A 155 -17.04 4.11 12.94
CA GLY A 155 -15.65 4.13 13.38
C GLY A 155 -14.92 2.84 13.00
N THR A 156 -13.62 2.96 12.75
CA THR A 156 -12.77 1.94 12.15
C THR A 156 -11.96 1.14 13.18
N THR A 157 -12.12 1.43 14.48
CA THR A 157 -11.48 0.61 15.52
C THR A 157 -12.25 -0.70 15.73
N VAL A 158 -11.57 -1.72 16.26
CA VAL A 158 -12.22 -3.00 16.64
C VAL A 158 -13.44 -2.75 17.52
N ASP A 159 -13.36 -1.82 18.47
CA ASP A 159 -14.45 -1.50 19.39
C ASP A 159 -15.62 -0.82 18.69
N ASP A 160 -15.35 0.09 17.76
CA ASP A 160 -16.39 0.80 16.99
C ASP A 160 -17.12 -0.14 16.03
N VAL A 161 -16.37 -0.93 15.27
CA VAL A 161 -16.91 -1.96 14.37
C VAL A 161 -17.72 -2.99 15.17
N SER A 162 -17.18 -3.46 16.29
CA SER A 162 -17.87 -4.44 17.15
C SER A 162 -19.15 -3.89 17.76
N ARG A 163 -19.13 -2.64 18.23
CA ARG A 163 -20.30 -1.98 18.80
C ARG A 163 -21.38 -1.75 17.76
N PHE A 164 -21.01 -1.26 16.57
CA PHE A 164 -21.96 -0.96 15.50
C PHE A 164 -22.64 -2.23 14.96
N PHE A 165 -21.84 -3.24 14.61
CA PHE A 165 -22.35 -4.51 14.07
C PHE A 165 -22.75 -5.52 15.15
N ARG A 166 -22.64 -5.17 16.43
CA ARG A 166 -23.03 -6.01 17.59
C ARG A 166 -22.25 -7.33 17.67
N LEU A 167 -20.96 -7.29 17.39
CA LEU A 167 -20.04 -8.43 17.54
C LEU A 167 -19.66 -8.56 19.03
N LYS A 168 -20.23 -9.54 19.72
CA LYS A 168 -20.13 -9.67 21.19
C LYS A 168 -18.87 -10.36 21.70
N ASN A 169 -18.23 -11.18 20.87
CA ASN A 169 -17.06 -11.98 21.23
C ASN A 169 -16.04 -11.91 20.09
N TRP A 170 -15.47 -10.73 19.86
CA TRP A 170 -14.46 -10.53 18.82
C TRP A 170 -13.24 -11.44 19.05
N PRO A 171 -12.67 -12.09 18.01
CA PRO A 171 -13.14 -12.19 16.62
C PRO A 171 -13.99 -13.46 16.34
N HIS A 172 -14.47 -14.15 17.38
CA HIS A 172 -15.14 -15.45 17.28
C HIS A 172 -16.62 -15.37 16.90
N SER A 173 -17.31 -14.28 17.24
CA SER A 173 -18.73 -14.11 16.92
C SER A 173 -18.93 -13.53 15.53
N ILE A 174 -19.77 -14.18 14.72
CA ILE A 174 -20.32 -13.62 13.48
C ILE A 174 -21.65 -12.97 13.81
N SER A 175 -21.87 -11.74 13.31
CA SER A 175 -23.13 -11.02 13.52
C SER A 175 -24.01 -11.04 12.28
N ARG A 176 -25.33 -10.99 12.49
CA ARG A 176 -26.31 -10.76 11.43
C ARG A 176 -26.72 -9.30 11.44
N TYR A 177 -26.37 -8.58 10.38
CA TYR A 177 -26.80 -7.21 10.17
C TYR A 177 -28.02 -7.17 9.23
N LYS A 178 -29.11 -6.52 9.65
CA LYS A 178 -30.34 -6.40 8.85
C LYS A 178 -30.36 -5.05 8.14
N LEU A 179 -29.93 -5.00 6.89
CA LEU A 179 -29.98 -3.78 6.07
C LEU A 179 -31.42 -3.46 5.64
N SER A 180 -32.24 -4.50 5.44
CA SER A 180 -33.70 -4.43 5.33
C SER A 180 -34.33 -5.72 5.86
N ASN A 181 -35.66 -5.84 5.81
CA ASN A 181 -36.34 -7.09 6.16
C ASN A 181 -35.96 -8.26 5.23
N GLN A 182 -35.57 -7.95 4.00
CA GLN A 182 -35.23 -8.94 2.97
C GLN A 182 -33.71 -9.06 2.75
N ARG A 183 -32.92 -8.02 3.06
CA ARG A 183 -31.47 -8.01 2.84
C ARG A 183 -30.72 -8.08 4.16
N HIS A 184 -30.19 -9.25 4.45
CA HIS A 184 -29.35 -9.51 5.62
C HIS A 184 -27.89 -9.72 5.19
N LEU A 185 -26.97 -9.21 6.00
CA LEU A 185 -25.53 -9.43 5.85
C LEU A 185 -25.03 -10.29 7.02
N ALA A 186 -24.12 -11.23 6.76
CA ALA A 186 -23.24 -11.76 7.80
C ALA A 186 -22.00 -10.87 7.89
N ILE A 187 -21.69 -10.42 9.11
CA ILE A 187 -20.51 -9.64 9.44
C ILE A 187 -19.52 -10.57 10.13
N ILE A 188 -18.42 -10.86 9.45
CA ILE A 188 -17.48 -11.92 9.81
C ILE A 188 -16.15 -11.27 10.18
N PRO A 189 -15.74 -11.25 11.46
CA PRO A 189 -14.40 -10.80 11.82
C PRO A 189 -13.34 -11.61 11.08
N ILE A 190 -12.35 -10.94 10.50
CA ILE A 190 -11.22 -11.55 9.80
C ILE A 190 -9.89 -10.82 10.11
N PRO A 191 -9.53 -10.55 11.38
CA PRO A 191 -8.27 -9.91 11.71
C PRO A 191 -7.08 -10.71 11.16
N GLY A 192 -6.06 -10.00 10.71
CA GLY A 192 -4.87 -10.62 10.13
C GLY A 192 -4.08 -9.66 9.27
N HIS A 193 -4.69 -9.17 8.19
CA HIS A 193 -4.16 -8.07 7.40
C HIS A 193 -4.14 -6.78 8.24
N GLU A 194 -5.30 -6.41 8.78
CA GLU A 194 -5.47 -5.33 9.75
C GLU A 194 -6.28 -5.85 10.96
N LYS A 195 -6.20 -5.19 12.11
CA LYS A 195 -6.76 -5.70 13.38
C LYS A 195 -8.30 -5.66 13.44
N SER A 196 -8.93 -4.74 12.74
CA SER A 196 -10.38 -4.49 12.70
C SER A 196 -11.07 -5.12 11.49
N SER A 197 -10.32 -5.81 10.62
CA SER A 197 -10.84 -6.34 9.36
C SER A 197 -12.09 -7.21 9.53
N ILE A 198 -13.11 -6.96 8.71
CA ILE A 198 -14.36 -7.74 8.60
C ILE A 198 -14.66 -8.08 7.14
N ALA A 199 -15.25 -9.25 6.92
CA ALA A 199 -15.89 -9.62 5.66
C ALA A 199 -17.42 -9.44 5.76
N PHE A 200 -18.04 -9.11 4.63
CA PHE A 200 -19.48 -9.00 4.47
C PHE A 200 -19.97 -10.09 3.53
N TYR A 201 -20.86 -10.97 3.99
CA TYR A 201 -21.60 -11.85 3.09
C TYR A 201 -23.03 -11.33 2.92
N ASP A 202 -23.42 -11.01 1.70
CA ASP A 202 -24.75 -10.48 1.38
C ASP A 202 -25.72 -11.57 0.91
N CYS A 203 -26.77 -11.80 1.69
CA CYS A 203 -27.76 -12.83 1.40
C CYS A 203 -28.51 -12.66 0.07
N ILE A 204 -28.65 -11.44 -0.43
CA ILE A 204 -29.41 -11.18 -1.66
C ILE A 204 -28.58 -11.51 -2.89
N THR A 205 -27.31 -11.09 -2.91
CA THR A 205 -26.44 -11.26 -4.06
C THR A 205 -25.63 -12.55 -4.00
N GLY A 206 -25.38 -13.11 -2.81
CA GLY A 206 -24.43 -14.20 -2.60
C GLY A 206 -22.97 -13.76 -2.67
N LEU A 207 -22.70 -12.45 -2.65
CA LEU A 207 -21.35 -11.91 -2.66
C LEU A 207 -20.71 -12.00 -1.29
N LEU A 208 -19.45 -12.43 -1.26
CA LEU A 208 -18.58 -12.33 -0.10
C LEU A 208 -17.53 -11.24 -0.35
N LEU A 209 -17.61 -10.15 0.40
CA LEU A 209 -16.70 -9.01 0.31
C LEU A 209 -15.61 -9.17 1.37
N THR A 210 -14.36 -9.30 0.95
CA THR A 210 -13.24 -9.74 1.81
C THR A 210 -12.21 -8.65 2.13
N GLY A 211 -12.35 -7.46 1.52
CA GLY A 211 -11.31 -6.43 1.57
C GLY A 211 -9.95 -6.99 1.17
N ASP A 212 -8.91 -6.52 1.85
CA ASP A 212 -7.51 -6.89 1.58
C ASP A 212 -7.10 -8.26 2.12
N SER A 213 -8.02 -8.98 2.78
CA SER A 213 -7.70 -10.31 3.30
C SER A 213 -7.68 -11.38 2.21
N PHE A 214 -8.40 -11.16 1.10
CA PHE A 214 -8.39 -12.08 -0.04
C PHE A 214 -8.92 -11.38 -1.29
N TYR A 215 -8.05 -11.23 -2.29
CA TYR A 215 -8.31 -10.52 -3.55
C TYR A 215 -7.30 -10.98 -4.61
N PRO A 216 -7.48 -10.64 -5.90
CA PRO A 216 -6.51 -10.99 -6.93
C PRO A 216 -5.26 -10.09 -6.84
N GLY A 217 -4.43 -10.30 -5.82
CA GLY A 217 -3.20 -9.54 -5.60
C GLY A 217 -2.27 -10.14 -4.56
N ARG A 218 -1.33 -9.32 -4.06
CA ARG A 218 -0.39 -9.70 -3.02
C ARG A 218 -1.03 -9.50 -1.64
N LEU A 219 -1.33 -10.61 -0.97
CA LEU A 219 -1.98 -10.61 0.33
C LEU A 219 -0.95 -10.32 1.43
N TYR A 220 -0.89 -9.06 1.85
CA TYR A 220 -0.04 -8.61 2.96
C TYR A 220 -0.61 -9.08 4.31
N ILE A 221 0.17 -9.77 5.12
CA ILE A 221 -0.29 -10.32 6.40
C ILE A 221 0.50 -9.75 7.57
N SER A 222 -0.08 -8.77 8.26
CA SER A 222 0.52 -8.13 9.44
C SER A 222 0.53 -9.04 10.68
N ASN A 223 -0.52 -9.84 10.88
CA ASN A 223 -0.63 -10.82 11.96
C ASN A 223 -0.96 -12.20 11.41
N PHE A 224 0.09 -12.97 11.14
CA PHE A 224 0.00 -14.31 10.55
C PHE A 224 -0.93 -15.26 11.32
N THR A 225 -0.79 -15.31 12.65
CA THR A 225 -1.61 -16.18 13.50
C THR A 225 -3.10 -15.86 13.41
N ALA A 226 -3.43 -14.56 13.48
CA ALA A 226 -4.81 -14.11 13.38
C ALA A 226 -5.37 -14.41 11.98
N ASN A 227 -4.59 -14.15 10.93
CA ASN A 227 -4.99 -14.40 9.55
C ASN A 227 -5.30 -15.89 9.30
N VAL A 228 -4.42 -16.81 9.74
CA VAL A 228 -4.65 -18.26 9.66
C VAL A 228 -6.00 -18.66 10.29
N ARG A 229 -6.32 -18.11 11.47
CA ARG A 229 -7.60 -18.38 12.16
C ARG A 229 -8.78 -17.73 11.45
N SER A 230 -8.57 -16.57 10.84
CA SER A 230 -9.60 -15.82 10.11
C SER A 230 -10.01 -16.51 8.82
N ILE A 231 -9.05 -16.94 8.00
CA ILE A 231 -9.32 -17.69 6.77
C ILE A 231 -9.95 -19.06 7.08
N LEU A 232 -9.50 -19.74 8.14
CA LEU A 232 -10.15 -20.98 8.60
C LEU A 232 -11.59 -20.74 9.06
N ARG A 233 -11.86 -19.66 9.82
CA ARG A 233 -13.22 -19.30 10.26
C ARG A 233 -14.11 -18.98 9.06
N LEU A 234 -13.60 -18.22 8.09
CA LEU A 234 -14.32 -17.84 6.88
C LEU A 234 -14.71 -19.07 6.05
N THR A 235 -13.76 -19.96 5.75
CA THR A 235 -14.02 -21.22 5.02
C THR A 235 -14.98 -22.15 5.77
N ASN A 236 -14.81 -22.30 7.09
CA ASN A 236 -15.73 -23.10 7.90
C ASN A 236 -17.15 -22.50 7.93
N PHE A 237 -17.27 -21.18 7.99
CA PHE A 237 -18.57 -20.50 7.97
C PHE A 237 -19.31 -20.73 6.65
N ILE A 238 -18.61 -20.62 5.52
CA ILE A 238 -19.16 -20.90 4.18
C ILE A 238 -19.68 -22.33 4.12
N LYS A 239 -18.85 -23.31 4.49
CA LYS A 239 -19.17 -24.75 4.40
C LYS A 239 -20.29 -25.15 5.35
N SER A 240 -20.19 -24.76 6.61
CA SER A 240 -21.13 -25.20 7.66
C SER A 240 -22.53 -24.64 7.48
N ASN A 241 -22.67 -23.48 6.81
CA ASN A 241 -23.96 -22.86 6.54
C ASN A 241 -24.47 -23.12 5.11
N HIS A 242 -23.69 -23.82 4.28
CA HIS A 242 -23.99 -24.04 2.86
C HIS A 242 -24.31 -22.73 2.13
N LEU A 243 -23.48 -21.70 2.33
CA LEU A 243 -23.69 -20.40 1.72
C LEU A 243 -23.65 -20.53 0.20
N ASN A 244 -24.61 -19.90 -0.48
CA ASN A 244 -24.57 -19.76 -1.92
C ASN A 244 -23.65 -18.59 -2.27
N LEU A 245 -22.50 -18.89 -2.89
CA LEU A 245 -21.53 -17.88 -3.32
C LEU A 245 -21.70 -17.64 -4.82
N THR A 246 -21.97 -16.38 -5.18
CA THR A 246 -21.97 -15.94 -6.59
C THR A 246 -20.65 -15.30 -7.01
N GLY A 247 -19.85 -14.89 -6.01
CA GLY A 247 -18.51 -14.36 -6.16
C GLY A 247 -17.87 -14.00 -4.83
N ILE A 248 -16.53 -13.95 -4.80
CA ILE A 248 -15.75 -13.42 -3.67
C ILE A 248 -14.98 -12.21 -4.21
N LEU A 249 -15.26 -11.03 -3.67
CA LEU A 249 -14.71 -9.78 -4.19
C LEU A 249 -13.88 -9.10 -3.11
N GLY A 250 -12.63 -8.79 -3.45
CA GLY A 250 -11.75 -7.97 -2.64
C GLY A 250 -11.84 -6.49 -3.02
N THR A 251 -10.81 -5.74 -2.70
CA THR A 251 -10.75 -4.28 -2.85
C THR A 251 -9.71 -3.83 -3.87
N HIS A 252 -8.88 -4.75 -4.38
CA HIS A 252 -7.87 -4.45 -5.39
C HIS A 252 -7.80 -5.55 -6.44
N ILE A 253 -7.25 -5.19 -7.60
CA ILE A 253 -6.63 -6.13 -8.52
C ILE A 253 -5.18 -5.67 -8.64
N GLU A 254 -4.26 -6.58 -8.32
CA GLU A 254 -2.82 -6.37 -8.51
C GLU A 254 -2.23 -7.48 -9.37
N MET A 255 -2.88 -8.64 -9.49
CA MET A 255 -2.43 -9.70 -10.39
C MET A 255 -2.66 -9.34 -11.84
N THR A 256 -1.70 -9.69 -12.68
CA THR A 256 -1.87 -9.69 -14.12
C THR A 256 -2.71 -10.90 -14.58
N LYS A 257 -3.12 -10.90 -15.85
CA LYS A 257 -3.67 -12.10 -16.51
C LYS A 257 -2.67 -13.24 -16.60
N THR A 258 -1.37 -12.97 -16.52
CA THR A 258 -0.33 -14.00 -16.44
C THR A 258 -0.30 -14.56 -15.02
N ASN A 259 -0.36 -15.90 -14.91
CA ASN A 259 -0.36 -16.58 -13.62
C ASN A 259 0.87 -16.22 -12.78
N GLN A 260 0.68 -16.01 -11.48
CA GLN A 260 1.74 -15.80 -10.47
C GLN A 260 2.56 -14.51 -10.65
N ILE A 261 2.13 -13.62 -11.55
CA ILE A 261 2.78 -12.32 -11.78
C ILE A 261 1.83 -11.21 -11.33
N ASP A 262 2.23 -10.47 -10.31
CA ASP A 262 1.60 -9.23 -9.86
C ASP A 262 2.24 -8.00 -10.49
N TYR A 263 1.46 -6.92 -10.53
CA TYR A 263 1.97 -5.59 -10.75
C TYR A 263 2.72 -5.11 -9.49
N PRO A 264 3.83 -4.40 -9.67
CA PRO A 264 4.45 -3.57 -8.64
C PRO A 264 3.47 -2.75 -7.80
N VAL A 265 3.75 -2.68 -6.50
CA VAL A 265 3.20 -1.62 -5.64
C VAL A 265 3.59 -0.26 -6.22
N GLY A 266 2.65 0.66 -6.29
CA GLY A 266 2.84 1.98 -6.90
C GLY A 266 2.54 2.06 -8.41
N SER A 267 2.22 0.95 -9.09
CA SER A 267 1.88 1.00 -10.52
C SER A 267 0.59 1.78 -10.77
N THR A 268 0.67 2.84 -11.59
CA THR A 268 -0.48 3.68 -11.98
C THR A 268 -1.14 3.25 -13.30
N TYR A 269 -0.62 2.20 -13.95
CA TYR A 269 -1.13 1.67 -15.20
C TYR A 269 -1.10 0.13 -15.22
N GLN A 270 -2.27 -0.51 -15.32
CA GLN A 270 -2.42 -1.95 -15.20
C GLN A 270 -3.39 -2.54 -16.26
N PRO A 271 -3.11 -2.40 -17.56
CA PRO A 271 -4.07 -2.74 -18.64
C PRO A 271 -4.40 -4.24 -18.73
N ASN A 272 -3.57 -5.10 -18.14
CA ASN A 272 -3.70 -6.54 -18.16
C ASN A 272 -4.06 -7.09 -16.77
N GLU A 273 -4.78 -6.32 -15.96
CA GLU A 273 -5.40 -6.77 -14.70
C GLU A 273 -6.19 -8.08 -14.89
N ARG A 274 -6.09 -8.97 -13.91
CA ARG A 274 -6.95 -10.16 -13.77
C ARG A 274 -8.39 -9.75 -13.45
N GLU A 275 -9.33 -10.68 -13.58
CA GLU A 275 -10.70 -10.46 -13.11
C GLU A 275 -10.77 -10.27 -11.58
N LEU A 276 -11.62 -9.36 -11.12
CA LEU A 276 -11.85 -9.08 -9.68
C LEU A 276 -12.37 -10.30 -8.91
N ASN A 277 -13.16 -11.14 -9.57
CA ASN A 277 -13.88 -12.23 -8.92
C ASN A 277 -12.95 -13.38 -8.54
N MET A 278 -12.94 -13.73 -7.26
CA MET A 278 -12.24 -14.89 -6.71
C MET A 278 -13.21 -16.05 -6.46
N SER A 279 -12.69 -17.28 -6.48
CA SER A 279 -13.46 -18.51 -6.28
C SER A 279 -13.30 -19.09 -4.88
N LEU A 280 -14.25 -19.93 -4.47
CA LEU A 280 -14.13 -20.71 -3.23
C LEU A 280 -12.91 -21.63 -3.25
N GLU A 281 -12.59 -22.22 -4.41
CA GLU A 281 -11.40 -23.05 -4.58
C GLU A 281 -10.12 -22.26 -4.29
N GLN A 282 -10.00 -21.03 -4.78
CA GLN A 282 -8.85 -20.17 -4.50
C GLN A 282 -8.78 -19.78 -3.02
N LEU A 283 -9.92 -19.52 -2.36
CA LEU A 283 -9.95 -19.29 -0.91
C LEU A 283 -9.50 -20.55 -0.13
N GLU A 284 -9.84 -21.73 -0.61
CA GLU A 284 -9.37 -23.00 -0.04
C GLU A 284 -7.87 -23.22 -0.26
N GLN A 285 -7.33 -22.81 -1.41
CA GLN A 285 -5.88 -22.77 -1.67
C GLN A 285 -5.16 -21.88 -0.66
N LEU A 286 -5.67 -20.66 -0.43
CA LEU A 286 -5.13 -19.76 0.60
C LEU A 286 -5.19 -20.40 1.99
N ASN A 287 -6.33 -20.96 2.37
CA ASN A 287 -6.48 -21.63 3.66
C ASN A 287 -5.47 -22.78 3.82
N TYR A 288 -5.31 -23.61 2.79
CA TYR A 288 -4.34 -24.71 2.81
C TYR A 288 -2.91 -24.20 3.01
N GLU A 289 -2.48 -23.18 2.26
CA GLU A 289 -1.11 -22.64 2.38
C GLU A 289 -0.85 -22.07 3.77
N LEU A 290 -1.77 -21.27 4.30
CA LEU A 290 -1.65 -20.68 5.62
C LEU A 290 -1.58 -21.74 6.72
N GLN A 291 -2.42 -22.77 6.64
CA GLN A 291 -2.40 -23.90 7.58
C GLN A 291 -1.10 -24.71 7.47
N TYR A 292 -0.60 -24.89 6.25
CA TYR A 292 0.68 -25.57 6.01
C TYR A 292 1.82 -24.79 6.67
N GLN A 293 1.97 -23.50 6.36
CA GLN A 293 3.02 -22.67 6.95
C GLN A 293 2.88 -22.58 8.48
N TRP A 294 1.65 -22.46 9.00
CA TRP A 294 1.38 -22.45 10.44
C TRP A 294 1.88 -23.72 11.15
N LYS A 295 1.53 -24.90 10.63
CA LYS A 295 1.93 -26.20 11.21
C LYS A 295 3.43 -26.43 11.20
N ASN A 296 4.12 -25.89 10.20
CA ASN A 296 5.56 -26.06 10.01
C ASN A 296 6.41 -25.02 10.78
N GLY A 297 5.77 -24.07 11.46
CA GLY A 297 6.42 -23.10 12.34
C GLY A 297 6.97 -21.86 11.62
N PHE A 298 7.43 -20.89 12.42
CA PHE A 298 7.85 -19.55 11.97
C PHE A 298 8.90 -19.60 10.83
N HIS A 299 9.93 -20.44 10.95
CA HIS A 299 11.01 -20.58 9.96
C HIS A 299 10.58 -21.13 8.58
N LYS A 300 9.30 -21.52 8.43
CA LYS A 300 8.73 -22.01 7.18
C LYS A 300 7.71 -21.04 6.58
N ARG A 301 7.52 -19.88 7.20
CA ARG A 301 6.81 -18.75 6.60
C ARG A 301 7.60 -18.27 5.39
N ARG A 302 6.90 -18.06 4.29
CA ARG A 302 7.49 -17.62 3.02
C ARG A 302 6.44 -17.04 2.12
N ARG A 303 6.88 -16.23 1.15
CA ARG A 303 6.03 -15.86 0.03
C ARG A 303 5.64 -17.11 -0.76
N ALA A 304 4.35 -17.25 -1.07
CA ALA A 304 3.81 -18.35 -1.86
C ALA A 304 3.02 -17.81 -3.04
N TYR A 305 3.27 -18.38 -4.22
CA TYR A 305 2.74 -17.87 -5.50
C TYR A 305 1.64 -18.79 -6.02
N TYR A 306 0.45 -18.21 -6.21
CA TYR A 306 -0.68 -18.85 -6.85
C TYR A 306 -1.06 -18.08 -8.11
N ASP A 307 -1.83 -18.72 -8.99
CA ASP A 307 -2.20 -18.13 -10.28
C ASP A 307 -2.90 -16.79 -10.13
N ALA A 308 -3.73 -16.64 -9.10
CA ALA A 308 -4.57 -15.47 -8.88
C ALA A 308 -4.21 -14.65 -7.64
N PHE A 309 -3.23 -15.04 -6.82
CA PHE A 309 -2.81 -14.27 -5.65
C PHE A 309 -1.42 -14.68 -5.18
N ILE A 310 -0.80 -13.83 -4.37
CA ILE A 310 0.49 -14.12 -3.72
C ILE A 310 0.30 -13.98 -2.21
N VAL A 311 0.71 -14.98 -1.43
CA VAL A 311 0.69 -14.89 0.04
C VAL A 311 1.97 -14.21 0.51
N ASP A 312 1.89 -13.11 1.27
CA ASP A 312 3.06 -12.41 1.81
C ASP A 312 2.99 -12.29 3.35
N PRO A 313 3.60 -13.25 4.08
CA PRO A 313 3.51 -13.33 5.54
C PRO A 313 4.47 -12.41 6.31
N GLU A 314 5.35 -11.68 5.64
CA GLU A 314 6.42 -10.87 6.25
C GLU A 314 6.53 -9.48 5.59
N PRO A 315 5.44 -8.67 5.54
CA PRO A 315 5.47 -7.42 4.78
C PRO A 315 6.40 -6.36 5.36
N LEU A 316 6.74 -6.45 6.66
CA LEU A 316 7.41 -5.39 7.42
C LEU A 316 8.55 -5.90 8.32
N GLU A 317 8.86 -7.19 8.33
CA GLU A 317 10.03 -7.66 9.07
C GLU A 317 11.28 -7.28 8.26
N LEU A 318 12.23 -6.60 8.92
CA LEU A 318 13.55 -6.35 8.33
C LEU A 318 14.05 -7.69 7.78
N PRO A 319 14.50 -7.73 6.51
CA PRO A 319 14.90 -8.99 5.92
C PRO A 319 16.01 -9.59 6.79
N LEU A 320 16.04 -10.93 6.91
CA LEU A 320 16.98 -11.62 7.80
C LEU A 320 18.41 -11.14 7.51
N LEU A 321 18.98 -10.43 8.48
CA LEU A 321 20.31 -9.86 8.32
C LEU A 321 21.34 -10.98 8.15
N PRO A 322 22.36 -10.79 7.28
CA PRO A 322 23.39 -11.78 7.10
C PRO A 322 24.14 -11.99 8.42
N ALA A 323 24.66 -13.20 8.63
CA ALA A 323 25.44 -13.50 9.84
C ALA A 323 26.59 -12.50 10.02
N ASN A 324 26.97 -12.20 11.27
CA ASN A 324 28.06 -11.24 11.62
C ASN A 324 29.36 -11.38 10.81
N LYS A 325 29.67 -12.61 10.36
CA LYS A 325 30.89 -12.95 9.63
C LYS A 325 30.85 -12.54 8.14
N TYR A 326 29.70 -12.12 7.63
CA TYR A 326 29.58 -11.63 6.26
C TYR A 326 30.14 -10.21 6.17
N ILE A 327 31.25 -10.08 5.43
CA ILE A 327 31.96 -8.82 5.19
C ILE A 327 31.98 -8.60 3.68
N SER A 328 31.31 -7.55 3.22
CA SER A 328 31.38 -7.10 1.82
C SER A 328 32.25 -5.84 1.73
N ASN A 329 32.78 -5.58 0.53
CA ASN A 329 33.34 -4.27 0.21
C ASN A 329 32.19 -3.32 -0.15
N HIS A 330 32.30 -2.07 0.27
CA HIS A 330 31.20 -1.11 0.16
C HIS A 330 31.62 0.14 -0.58
N LYS A 331 30.69 0.70 -1.35
CA LYS A 331 30.78 2.03 -1.93
C LYS A 331 29.79 2.92 -1.20
N PHE A 332 30.24 4.09 -0.79
CA PHE A 332 29.39 5.07 -0.12
C PHE A 332 29.39 6.36 -0.92
N ILE A 333 28.21 6.91 -1.09
CA ILE A 333 28.01 8.25 -1.65
C ILE A 333 27.49 9.12 -0.53
N LEU A 334 28.18 10.22 -0.30
CA LEU A 334 27.83 11.22 0.71
C LEU A 334 27.15 12.38 0.01
N MET A 335 25.91 12.66 0.43
CA MET A 335 25.14 13.79 -0.03
C MET A 335 25.11 14.83 1.10
N PRO A 336 25.80 15.98 0.94
CA PRO A 336 25.92 16.97 2.00
C PRO A 336 24.58 17.60 2.34
N LEU A 337 24.27 17.73 3.63
CA LEU A 337 23.11 18.48 4.10
C LEU A 337 23.53 19.92 4.40
N ASP A 338 24.43 20.08 5.36
CA ASP A 338 24.94 21.36 5.83
C ASP A 338 26.43 21.54 5.51
N THR A 339 27.05 22.58 6.07
CA THR A 339 28.42 22.97 5.78
C THR A 339 29.50 21.97 6.18
N LEU A 340 29.16 20.77 6.67
CA LEU A 340 29.92 19.50 6.66
C LEU A 340 29.62 18.59 7.87
N ASP A 341 28.73 19.01 8.79
CA ASP A 341 28.48 18.26 10.00
C ASP A 341 27.46 17.17 9.80
N HIS A 342 26.50 17.30 8.86
CA HIS A 342 25.50 16.27 8.56
C HIS A 342 25.51 15.88 7.09
N VAL A 343 25.43 14.57 6.83
CA VAL A 343 25.35 13.99 5.48
C VAL A 343 24.35 12.85 5.42
N TRP A 344 23.67 12.72 4.29
CA TRP A 344 23.04 11.45 3.92
C TRP A 344 24.08 10.54 3.30
N ILE A 345 24.09 9.27 3.72
CA ILE A 345 24.96 8.26 3.19
C ILE A 345 24.13 7.21 2.45
N SER A 346 24.31 7.12 1.14
CA SER A 346 23.84 6.00 0.35
C SER A 346 24.92 4.92 0.32
N TYR A 347 24.61 3.78 0.94
CA TYR A 347 25.49 2.62 1.02
C TYR A 347 25.10 1.60 -0.04
N LYS A 348 26.04 1.28 -0.92
CA LYS A 348 25.89 0.25 -1.96
C LYS A 348 26.97 -0.83 -1.78
N PRO A 349 26.59 -2.10 -1.53
CA PRO A 349 27.53 -3.20 -1.52
C PRO A 349 28.08 -3.40 -2.93
N THR A 350 29.38 -3.66 -3.05
CA THR A 350 30.07 -3.84 -4.35
C THR A 350 29.95 -5.26 -4.89
N PHE A 351 29.49 -6.22 -4.07
CA PHE A 351 29.17 -7.58 -4.50
C PHE A 351 27.65 -7.73 -4.58
N HIS A 352 27.16 -8.44 -5.60
CA HIS A 352 25.76 -8.84 -5.75
C HIS A 352 25.63 -10.32 -5.37
N THR A 353 25.49 -10.60 -4.09
CA THR A 353 25.04 -11.89 -3.57
C THR A 353 23.56 -11.83 -3.25
N LEU A 354 22.95 -13.00 -3.02
CA LEU A 354 21.52 -13.14 -2.74
C LEU A 354 21.05 -12.40 -1.46
N ILE A 355 21.97 -11.83 -0.66
CA ILE A 355 21.73 -11.29 0.69
C ILE A 355 22.31 -9.87 0.82
N ASP A 356 22.54 -9.16 -0.29
CA ASP A 356 23.04 -7.77 -0.23
C ASP A 356 21.92 -6.75 -0.04
N TYR A 357 22.25 -5.64 0.64
CA TYR A 357 21.31 -4.60 1.06
C TYR A 357 21.81 -3.21 0.66
N GLN A 358 20.88 -2.32 0.32
CA GLN A 358 21.12 -0.90 0.16
C GLN A 358 20.49 -0.12 1.32
N LEU A 359 21.22 0.88 1.81
CA LEU A 359 20.83 1.66 2.99
C LEU A 359 20.95 3.15 2.68
N VAL A 360 20.04 3.94 3.26
CA VAL A 360 20.21 5.39 3.39
C VAL A 360 20.12 5.76 4.87
N PHE A 361 21.14 6.43 5.38
CA PHE A 361 21.19 6.83 6.78
C PHE A 361 21.85 8.19 6.96
N LEU A 362 21.50 8.86 8.06
CA LEU A 362 22.10 10.13 8.45
C LEU A 362 23.43 9.85 9.16
N ALA A 363 24.43 10.66 8.90
CA ALA A 363 25.69 10.60 9.63
C ALA A 363 26.26 12.00 9.87
N GLN A 364 27.09 12.11 10.90
CA GLN A 364 27.90 13.29 11.18
C GLN A 364 29.36 13.09 10.83
N ILE A 365 29.98 14.05 10.15
CA ILE A 365 31.40 14.00 9.82
C ILE A 365 32.20 14.79 10.85
N SER A 366 33.20 14.17 11.47
CA SER A 366 34.14 14.85 12.37
C SER A 366 35.55 14.83 11.79
N ASN A 367 36.09 16.02 11.46
CA ASN A 367 37.53 16.26 11.35
C ASN A 367 37.89 17.77 11.38
N SER A 368 38.79 18.16 12.28
CA SER A 368 39.18 19.55 12.57
C SER A 368 39.97 20.29 11.47
N THR A 369 40.49 19.63 10.42
CA THR A 369 41.35 20.30 9.40
C THR A 369 40.69 20.57 8.05
N LEU A 370 39.57 19.91 7.73
CA LEU A 370 38.83 20.10 6.46
C LEU A 370 37.71 21.15 6.57
N LEU A 371 37.21 21.38 7.78
CA LEU A 371 36.04 22.21 8.10
C LEU A 371 36.26 23.72 7.93
N SER A 372 37.48 24.18 7.63
CA SER A 372 37.82 25.62 7.56
C SER A 372 37.94 26.20 6.15
N THR A 373 37.78 25.40 5.09
CA THR A 373 37.85 25.91 3.70
C THR A 373 36.62 25.49 2.91
N SER A 374 35.72 26.45 2.67
CA SER A 374 34.59 26.47 1.72
C SER A 374 34.53 25.28 0.74
N LEU A 375 34.06 24.13 1.24
CA LEU A 375 33.61 22.99 0.43
C LEU A 375 32.20 23.26 -0.16
N THR A 376 31.58 24.38 0.23
CA THR A 376 30.30 24.92 -0.25
C THR A 376 30.25 25.33 -1.73
N LYS A 377 31.40 25.31 -2.44
CA LYS A 377 31.47 25.61 -3.89
C LYS A 377 31.55 24.37 -4.78
N ILE A 378 31.43 23.17 -4.20
CA ILE A 378 31.63 21.93 -4.94
C ILE A 378 30.26 21.34 -5.28
N ASN A 379 29.80 21.57 -6.51
CA ASN A 379 28.63 20.92 -7.12
C ASN A 379 28.87 19.42 -7.42
N LYS A 380 29.56 18.70 -6.53
CA LYS A 380 29.96 17.31 -6.74
C LYS A 380 29.72 16.52 -5.46
N TYR A 381 29.27 15.28 -5.62
CA TYR A 381 29.15 14.34 -4.50
C TYR A 381 30.52 13.93 -3.97
N TRP A 382 30.50 13.45 -2.74
CA TRP A 382 31.67 12.84 -2.15
C TRP A 382 31.52 11.33 -2.06
N THR A 383 32.67 10.67 -2.02
CA THR A 383 32.80 9.24 -1.82
C THR A 383 33.82 9.00 -0.73
N ILE A 384 33.69 7.89 -0.01
CA ILE A 384 34.72 7.47 0.95
C ILE A 384 35.47 6.25 0.40
N GLU A 385 36.71 6.07 0.85
CA GLU A 385 37.47 4.86 0.56
C GLU A 385 36.64 3.63 0.91
N SER A 386 36.64 2.64 0.01
CA SER A 386 35.91 1.40 0.24
C SER A 386 36.33 0.80 1.58
N TYR A 387 35.33 0.55 2.41
CA TYR A 387 35.51 0.08 3.78
C TYR A 387 34.91 -1.31 3.91
N GLN A 388 35.54 -2.14 4.74
CA GLN A 388 35.03 -3.46 5.09
C GLN A 388 34.30 -3.38 6.42
N LEU A 389 32.99 -3.58 6.41
CA LEU A 389 32.18 -3.62 7.62
C LEU A 389 31.12 -4.72 7.55
N SER A 390 30.75 -5.22 8.72
CA SER A 390 29.64 -6.16 8.87
C SER A 390 28.33 -5.38 8.88
N LEU A 391 27.45 -5.65 7.91
CA LEU A 391 26.13 -5.04 7.80
C LEU A 391 25.29 -5.28 9.06
N ASN A 392 25.35 -6.49 9.63
CA ASN A 392 24.61 -6.81 10.84
C ASN A 392 25.10 -5.99 12.04
N ASN A 393 26.41 -5.77 12.18
CA ASN A 393 26.93 -4.90 13.23
C ASN A 393 26.56 -3.43 13.01
N LEU A 394 26.51 -2.99 11.76
CA LEU A 394 26.10 -1.64 11.40
C LEU A 394 24.62 -1.38 11.76
N ILE A 395 23.72 -2.26 11.34
CA ILE A 395 22.27 -2.11 11.58
C ILE A 395 21.91 -2.25 13.07
N ASN A 396 22.57 -3.16 13.79
CA ASN A 396 22.35 -3.33 15.23
C ASN A 396 23.04 -2.26 16.11
N GLY A 397 23.72 -1.28 15.50
CA GLY A 397 24.41 -0.21 16.24
C GLY A 397 25.72 -0.62 16.93
N ASN A 398 26.23 -1.84 16.68
CA ASN A 398 27.56 -2.27 17.15
C ASN A 398 28.68 -1.49 16.46
N ILE A 399 28.41 -0.91 15.28
CA ILE A 399 29.27 0.06 14.61
C ILE A 399 28.53 1.40 14.58
N SER A 400 28.95 2.33 15.43
CA SER A 400 28.39 3.68 15.52
C SER A 400 29.31 4.75 14.90
N SER A 401 30.57 4.42 14.63
CA SER A 401 31.50 5.33 13.97
C SER A 401 32.66 4.59 13.31
N PHE A 402 33.22 5.15 12.25
CA PHE A 402 34.44 4.62 11.61
C PHE A 402 35.26 5.73 10.95
N GLN A 403 36.58 5.52 10.87
CA GLN A 403 37.51 6.42 10.17
C GLN A 403 37.70 5.99 8.72
N THR A 404 37.80 6.95 7.81
CA THR A 404 37.97 6.70 6.37
C THR A 404 38.60 7.90 5.66
N LYS A 405 38.93 7.76 4.38
CA LYS A 405 39.39 8.85 3.51
C LYS A 405 38.24 9.38 2.67
N LEU A 406 38.11 10.70 2.61
CA LEU A 406 37.11 11.40 1.81
C LEU A 406 37.68 11.78 0.44
N TYR A 407 36.87 11.62 -0.60
CA TYR A 407 37.20 11.95 -1.99
C TYR A 407 36.06 12.68 -2.70
N ILE A 408 36.39 13.40 -3.76
CA ILE A 408 35.45 13.93 -4.77
C ILE A 408 35.53 13.09 -6.05
N ASP A 409 34.39 12.95 -6.75
CA ASP A 409 34.23 12.31 -8.07
C ASP A 409 34.70 10.84 -8.10
N ASP A 410 34.17 9.99 -7.24
CA ASP A 410 34.46 8.55 -7.23
C ASP A 410 35.95 8.23 -7.07
N ASN A 411 36.51 8.63 -5.93
CA ASN A 411 37.92 8.46 -5.57
C ASN A 411 38.96 9.22 -6.42
N LYS A 412 38.55 10.17 -7.27
CA LYS A 412 39.49 10.93 -8.14
C LYS A 412 40.34 11.96 -7.39
N LYS A 413 39.76 12.69 -6.42
CA LYS A 413 40.49 13.73 -5.67
C LYS A 413 40.35 13.51 -4.17
N TYR A 414 41.44 13.15 -3.52
CA TYR A 414 41.51 13.03 -2.06
C TYR A 414 41.35 14.39 -1.37
N LEU A 415 40.52 14.43 -0.34
CA LEU A 415 40.28 15.62 0.49
C LEU A 415 40.93 15.51 1.86
N GLY A 416 40.85 14.35 2.51
CA GLY A 416 41.42 14.15 3.84
C GLY A 416 40.84 12.93 4.55
N ASN A 417 41.43 12.59 5.69
CA ASN A 417 40.88 11.58 6.59
C ASN A 417 39.67 12.18 7.31
N ILE A 418 38.63 11.40 7.59
CA ILE A 418 37.45 11.85 8.33
C ILE A 418 36.97 10.74 9.26
N THR A 419 36.18 11.11 10.28
CA THR A 419 35.39 10.16 11.05
C THR A 419 33.93 10.31 10.67
N ILE A 420 33.29 9.21 10.29
CA ILE A 420 31.84 9.13 10.10
C ILE A 420 31.24 8.65 11.41
N ASN A 421 30.34 9.44 12.00
CA ASN A 421 29.52 9.06 13.15
C ASN A 421 28.10 8.79 12.65
N ILE A 422 27.58 7.60 12.89
CA ILE A 422 26.31 7.14 12.31
C ILE A 422 25.17 7.51 13.24
N ASN A 423 24.12 8.13 12.70
CA ASN A 423 22.91 8.43 13.44
C ASN A 423 21.89 7.30 13.19
N GLN A 424 21.42 6.68 14.27
CA GLN A 424 20.35 5.69 14.25
C GLN A 424 19.01 6.35 14.63
N PRO A 425 17.85 5.86 14.15
CA PRO A 425 17.69 4.73 13.23
C PRO A 425 18.04 5.08 11.78
N PHE A 426 18.23 4.06 10.94
CA PHE A 426 18.42 4.25 9.50
C PHE A 426 17.12 4.72 8.86
N LEU A 427 17.22 5.52 7.79
CA LEU A 427 16.03 5.98 7.09
C LEU A 427 15.45 4.91 6.17
N THR A 428 16.32 4.17 5.49
CA THR A 428 15.90 3.18 4.50
C THR A 428 16.85 2.00 4.55
N ILE A 429 16.28 0.79 4.56
CA ILE A 429 16.99 -0.49 4.56
C ILE A 429 16.28 -1.41 3.57
N THR A 430 16.98 -1.86 2.53
CA THR A 430 16.35 -2.68 1.48
C THR A 430 17.26 -3.80 1.01
N GLN A 431 16.71 -5.01 0.87
CA GLN A 431 17.39 -6.15 0.28
C GLN A 431 17.32 -6.10 -1.25
N LEU A 432 18.46 -6.25 -1.93
CA LEU A 432 18.62 -6.02 -3.37
C LEU A 432 18.13 -7.20 -4.25
N ASN A 433 18.05 -8.41 -3.69
CA ASN A 433 17.91 -9.64 -4.46
C ASN A 433 16.46 -10.00 -4.90
N SER A 434 15.49 -9.13 -4.63
CA SER A 434 14.11 -9.32 -5.10
C SER A 434 13.89 -8.88 -6.56
N SER A 435 14.93 -8.33 -7.22
CA SER A 435 14.81 -7.47 -8.40
C SER A 435 15.12 -8.15 -9.75
N SER A 436 15.92 -9.22 -9.79
CA SER A 436 16.40 -9.79 -11.06
C SER A 436 15.31 -10.42 -11.93
N ASN A 437 14.17 -10.80 -11.32
CA ASN A 437 13.01 -11.39 -12.01
C ASN A 437 11.85 -10.39 -12.19
N THR A 438 12.03 -9.13 -11.80
CA THR A 438 10.96 -8.15 -11.86
C THR A 438 10.86 -7.55 -13.26
N GLU A 439 9.72 -7.70 -13.92
CA GLU A 439 9.49 -7.07 -15.23
C GLU A 439 9.63 -5.55 -15.16
N LEU A 440 9.99 -4.95 -16.29
CA LEU A 440 9.93 -3.50 -16.47
C LEU A 440 8.51 -3.05 -16.19
N TYR A 441 8.36 -2.01 -15.37
CA TYR A 441 7.05 -1.48 -15.04
C TYR A 441 7.06 0.02 -15.10
N GLN A 442 5.89 0.62 -15.14
CA GLN A 442 5.70 2.06 -15.04
C GLN A 442 4.83 2.37 -13.81
N PRO A 443 4.99 3.55 -13.20
CA PRO A 443 5.81 4.69 -13.62
C PRO A 443 7.28 4.58 -13.18
N LEU A 444 8.15 5.44 -13.73
CA LEU A 444 9.52 5.69 -13.23
C LEU A 444 9.45 6.20 -11.79
N ARG A 445 10.33 5.72 -10.90
CA ARG A 445 10.20 5.96 -9.45
C ARG A 445 11.44 6.48 -8.77
N TYR A 446 11.25 7.40 -7.82
CA TYR A 446 12.33 7.93 -7.00
C TYR A 446 11.91 8.06 -5.53
N ILE A 447 12.87 7.94 -4.62
CA ILE A 447 12.70 8.31 -3.22
C ILE A 447 13.34 9.68 -2.97
N SER A 448 12.65 10.58 -2.27
CA SER A 448 13.16 11.90 -1.93
C SER A 448 13.73 12.02 -0.51
N TYR A 449 14.80 12.78 -0.37
CA TYR A 449 15.41 13.17 0.89
C TYR A 449 15.66 14.67 0.90
N LEU A 450 15.34 15.33 2.02
CA LEU A 450 15.45 16.78 2.17
C LEU A 450 16.91 17.24 2.19
N LEU A 451 17.19 18.35 1.51
CA LEU A 451 18.43 19.13 1.65
C LEU A 451 18.20 20.28 2.64
N SER A 452 19.10 20.47 3.63
CA SER A 452 18.85 21.40 4.75
C SER A 452 18.84 22.88 4.40
N ASN A 453 19.33 23.27 3.22
CA ASN A 453 19.24 24.66 2.73
C ASN A 453 17.85 25.01 2.13
N SER A 454 16.86 24.14 2.29
CA SER A 454 15.48 24.38 1.84
C SER A 454 14.85 25.53 2.61
N ILE A 455 14.19 26.44 1.89
CA ILE A 455 13.29 27.44 2.48
C ILE A 455 11.86 27.05 2.11
N LYS A 456 10.87 27.45 2.92
CA LYS A 456 9.48 27.05 2.71
C LYS A 456 8.91 27.37 1.32
N SER A 457 9.47 28.33 0.58
CA SER A 457 9.07 28.67 -0.79
C SER A 457 9.80 27.88 -1.89
N GLN A 458 10.93 27.22 -1.55
CA GLN A 458 11.76 26.43 -2.45
C GLN A 458 12.37 25.27 -1.67
N ILE A 459 11.78 24.08 -1.85
CA ILE A 459 12.20 22.85 -1.20
C ILE A 459 13.21 22.16 -2.11
N HIS A 460 14.41 21.91 -1.59
CA HIS A 460 15.48 21.22 -2.28
C HIS A 460 15.50 19.75 -1.85
N LEU A 461 15.44 18.84 -2.81
CA LEU A 461 15.41 17.40 -2.55
C LEU A 461 16.50 16.67 -3.33
N TYR A 462 17.07 15.63 -2.73
CA TYR A 462 17.74 14.56 -3.45
C TYR A 462 16.72 13.49 -3.82
N LEU A 463 16.58 13.20 -5.11
CA LEU A 463 15.80 12.07 -5.59
C LEU A 463 16.74 10.93 -5.94
N LEU A 464 16.52 9.76 -5.33
CA LEU A 464 17.26 8.53 -5.59
C LEU A 464 16.39 7.58 -6.41
N HIS A 465 16.84 7.21 -7.60
CA HIS A 465 16.07 6.40 -8.55
C HIS A 465 15.89 4.97 -8.05
N GLN A 466 14.65 4.51 -7.89
CA GLN A 466 14.35 3.13 -7.48
C GLN A 466 14.37 2.21 -8.70
N ILE A 467 15.50 1.58 -9.02
CA ILE A 467 15.54 0.59 -10.10
C ILE A 467 14.68 -0.62 -9.71
N ARG A 468 13.58 -0.83 -10.44
CA ARG A 468 12.59 -1.88 -10.20
C ARG A 468 11.83 -1.71 -8.86
N ILE A 469 11.19 -2.77 -8.34
CA ILE A 469 10.21 -2.67 -7.24
C ILE A 469 10.90 -2.43 -5.89
N SER A 470 12.13 -2.91 -5.73
CA SER A 470 12.97 -2.69 -4.56
C SER A 470 13.91 -1.52 -4.81
N THR A 471 14.22 -0.74 -3.78
CA THR A 471 15.17 0.39 -3.86
C THR A 471 16.60 -0.10 -4.15
N ASP A 472 16.92 -0.36 -5.41
CA ASP A 472 18.29 -0.35 -5.92
C ASP A 472 18.52 1.02 -6.57
N PHE A 473 19.39 1.85 -5.99
CA PHE A 473 19.67 3.18 -6.49
C PHE A 473 20.88 3.18 -7.41
N ASP A 474 20.67 3.55 -8.68
CA ASP A 474 21.70 3.80 -9.69
C ASP A 474 21.88 5.28 -10.01
N ALA A 475 20.91 6.13 -9.70
CA ALA A 475 20.92 7.54 -10.01
C ALA A 475 20.51 8.39 -8.80
N ILE A 476 21.18 9.53 -8.65
CA ILE A 476 20.84 10.56 -7.66
C ILE A 476 20.77 11.89 -8.39
N VAL A 477 19.65 12.60 -8.25
CA VAL A 477 19.45 13.92 -8.84
C VAL A 477 19.05 14.94 -7.78
N HIS A 478 19.51 16.17 -7.94
CA HIS A 478 19.06 17.30 -7.14
C HIS A 478 17.91 17.99 -7.87
N VAL A 479 16.78 18.13 -7.18
CA VAL A 479 15.62 18.87 -7.69
C VAL A 479 15.21 20.00 -6.75
N ILE A 480 14.48 20.97 -7.28
CA ILE A 480 13.77 21.99 -6.51
C ILE A 480 12.28 21.87 -6.77
N ILE A 481 11.50 21.93 -5.70
CA ILE A 481 10.05 22.04 -5.73
C ILE A 481 9.66 23.42 -5.19
N ASN A 482 8.83 24.14 -5.95
CA ASN A 482 8.07 25.26 -5.40
C ASN A 482 6.70 24.73 -4.99
N PRO A 483 6.35 24.72 -3.69
CA PRO A 483 5.05 24.22 -3.21
C PRO A 483 3.84 24.88 -3.89
N MET A 484 3.97 26.13 -4.35
CA MET A 484 2.92 26.85 -5.10
C MET A 484 2.61 26.21 -6.46
N ASN A 485 3.52 25.41 -7.01
CA ASN A 485 3.36 24.68 -8.26
C ASN A 485 2.85 23.24 -8.05
N CYS A 486 2.53 22.89 -6.81
CA CYS A 486 1.92 21.61 -6.48
C CYS A 486 0.39 21.71 -6.49
N THR A 487 -0.26 20.58 -6.77
CA THR A 487 -1.69 20.37 -6.60
C THR A 487 -1.87 19.32 -5.51
N SER A 488 -2.59 19.66 -4.45
CA SER A 488 -2.87 18.78 -3.31
C SER A 488 -4.07 19.31 -2.54
N ASP A 489 -4.81 18.43 -1.87
CA ASP A 489 -5.95 18.78 -1.01
C ASP A 489 -5.58 18.98 0.47
N ILE A 490 -4.29 19.04 0.76
CA ILE A 490 -3.79 19.41 2.08
C ILE A 490 -3.63 20.94 2.20
N GLU A 491 -3.86 21.48 3.40
CA GLU A 491 -3.60 22.89 3.69
C GLU A 491 -2.14 23.25 3.36
N GLU A 492 -1.93 24.40 2.71
CA GLU A 492 -0.61 24.85 2.23
C GLU A 492 0.50 24.78 3.29
N ASN A 493 0.19 25.16 4.54
CA ASN A 493 1.15 25.11 5.63
C ASN A 493 1.64 23.68 5.96
N LYS A 494 0.80 22.66 5.73
CA LYS A 494 1.11 21.24 5.95
C LYS A 494 1.66 20.56 4.70
N LEU A 495 1.44 21.14 3.51
CA LEU A 495 2.01 20.63 2.27
C LEU A 495 3.54 20.62 2.35
N ASN A 496 4.14 21.67 2.90
CA ASN A 496 5.59 21.71 3.09
C ASN A 496 6.06 20.59 4.02
N ASP A 497 5.38 20.39 5.16
CA ASP A 497 5.71 19.31 6.09
C ASP A 497 5.58 17.93 5.43
N LEU A 498 4.64 17.75 4.51
CA LEU A 498 4.52 16.54 3.70
C LEU A 498 5.70 16.39 2.74
N LEU A 499 6.02 17.44 1.96
CA LEU A 499 7.09 17.41 0.95
C LEU A 499 8.50 17.29 1.55
N GLU A 500 8.70 17.79 2.77
CA GLU A 500 9.97 17.76 3.51
C GLU A 500 10.25 16.40 4.17
N GLN A 501 9.28 15.48 4.19
CA GLN A 501 9.49 14.14 4.73
C GLN A 501 10.51 13.36 3.91
N ASN A 502 11.48 12.79 4.61
CA ASN A 502 12.43 11.88 4.00
C ASN A 502 11.76 10.55 3.67
N ALA A 503 12.28 9.88 2.67
CA ALA A 503 11.78 8.61 2.16
C ALA A 503 10.40 8.67 1.47
N ASN A 504 9.93 9.88 1.12
CA ASN A 504 8.76 10.05 0.26
C ASN A 504 9.01 9.42 -1.12
N GLU A 505 8.04 8.64 -1.60
CA GLU A 505 8.12 7.96 -2.90
C GLU A 505 7.40 8.74 -3.98
N TRP A 506 8.05 8.90 -5.12
CA TRP A 506 7.56 9.70 -6.25
C TRP A 506 7.45 8.85 -7.50
N ALA A 507 6.32 8.99 -8.18
CA ALA A 507 6.04 8.43 -9.50
C ALA A 507 6.16 9.50 -10.58
N PHE A 508 6.79 9.16 -11.69
CA PHE A 508 6.87 9.96 -12.91
C PHE A 508 6.24 9.18 -14.07
N PRO A 509 4.92 9.33 -14.30
CA PRO A 509 4.20 8.66 -15.38
C PRO A 509 4.77 9.01 -16.76
N GLY A 510 4.61 8.09 -17.72
CA GLY A 510 5.07 8.21 -19.09
C GLY A 510 6.43 7.55 -19.36
N PHE A 511 7.13 7.12 -18.32
CA PHE A 511 8.45 6.48 -18.40
C PHE A 511 8.41 5.10 -17.75
N SER A 512 9.13 4.15 -18.35
CA SER A 512 9.37 2.84 -17.71
C SER A 512 10.41 3.00 -16.61
N ASN A 513 10.27 2.22 -15.54
CA ASN A 513 11.14 2.23 -14.38
C ASN A 513 12.30 1.26 -14.60
N ASP A 514 13.37 1.77 -15.19
CA ASP A 514 14.53 0.97 -15.60
C ASP A 514 15.80 1.80 -15.65
N VAL A 515 16.94 1.11 -15.85
CA VAL A 515 18.26 1.73 -15.83
C VAL A 515 18.50 2.71 -17.01
N TYR A 516 17.68 2.65 -18.06
CA TYR A 516 17.80 3.46 -19.27
C TYR A 516 16.97 4.75 -19.19
N ASN A 517 15.91 4.76 -18.38
CA ASN A 517 15.05 5.92 -18.15
C ASN A 517 15.43 6.61 -16.84
N ARG A 518 15.87 7.87 -16.93
CA ARG A 518 16.29 8.67 -15.76
C ARG A 518 15.93 10.13 -15.92
N LEU A 519 15.76 10.81 -14.81
CA LEU A 519 15.67 12.27 -14.75
C LEU A 519 17.05 12.86 -15.02
N THR A 520 17.20 13.69 -16.05
CA THR A 520 18.50 14.27 -16.45
C THR A 520 18.50 15.79 -16.48
N SER A 521 17.40 16.42 -16.92
CA SER A 521 17.28 17.88 -16.97
C SER A 521 15.83 18.34 -17.18
N GLY A 522 15.57 19.61 -16.90
CA GLY A 522 14.30 20.28 -17.20
C GLY A 522 13.27 20.20 -16.08
N ASN A 523 12.04 20.62 -16.40
CA ASN A 523 10.91 20.56 -15.48
C ASN A 523 10.13 19.26 -15.70
N ILE A 524 9.91 18.53 -14.62
CA ILE A 524 9.11 17.29 -14.66
C ILE A 524 7.98 17.35 -13.63
N ARG A 525 6.84 16.76 -13.98
CA ARG A 525 5.73 16.59 -13.05
C ARG A 525 5.82 15.21 -12.42
N GLY A 526 5.82 15.16 -11.10
CA GLY A 526 5.77 13.92 -10.30
C GLY A 526 4.49 13.84 -9.47
N GLN A 527 4.08 12.62 -9.16
CA GLN A 527 3.00 12.30 -8.22
C GLN A 527 3.63 11.67 -6.98
N LEU A 528 3.22 12.11 -5.80
CA LEU A 528 3.58 11.45 -4.55
C LEU A 528 2.79 10.14 -4.46
N LEU A 529 3.45 9.04 -4.13
CA LEU A 529 2.82 7.73 -3.98
C LEU A 529 2.45 7.49 -2.52
N GLY A 530 1.27 6.89 -2.30
CA GLY A 530 0.80 6.51 -0.96
C GLY A 530 0.21 7.65 -0.15
N ASP A 531 0.13 8.86 -0.70
CA ASP A 531 -0.55 9.96 -0.03
C ASP A 531 -2.05 9.97 -0.32
N ILE A 532 -2.85 10.32 0.69
CA ILE A 532 -4.31 10.42 0.55
C ILE A 532 -4.76 11.72 -0.12
N TYR A 533 -3.83 12.62 -0.45
CA TYR A 533 -4.10 13.96 -0.96
C TYR A 533 -3.91 14.09 -2.47
N SER A 534 -3.57 12.98 -3.15
CA SER A 534 -3.26 12.94 -4.58
C SER A 534 -2.25 14.01 -4.99
N THR A 535 -1.19 14.20 -4.18
CA THR A 535 -0.26 15.32 -4.35
C THR A 535 0.54 15.16 -5.63
N THR A 536 0.51 16.19 -6.48
CA THR A 536 1.35 16.27 -7.69
C THR A 536 2.14 17.56 -7.68
N CYS A 537 3.41 17.51 -8.07
CA CYS A 537 4.30 18.67 -8.05
C CYS A 537 5.08 18.77 -9.35
N THR A 538 5.31 20.00 -9.82
CA THR A 538 6.33 20.28 -10.84
C THR A 538 7.66 20.50 -10.15
N MET A 539 8.68 19.77 -10.58
CA MET A 539 10.04 19.80 -10.05
C MET A 539 11.00 20.26 -11.13
N GLU A 540 11.93 21.15 -10.76
CA GLU A 540 13.04 21.56 -11.61
C GLU A 540 14.27 20.70 -11.30
N ILE A 541 14.81 20.01 -12.31
CA ILE A 541 16.04 19.23 -12.17
C ILE A 541 17.24 20.18 -12.27
N ILE A 542 17.98 20.32 -11.17
CA ILE A 542 19.14 21.22 -11.08
C ILE A 542 20.39 20.56 -11.62
N GLN A 543 20.67 19.33 -11.17
CA GLN A 543 21.83 18.57 -11.61
C GLN A 543 21.68 17.08 -11.33
N GLU A 544 22.31 16.28 -12.19
CA GLU A 544 22.59 14.87 -11.93
C GLU A 544 23.83 14.78 -11.04
N ILE A 545 23.66 14.19 -9.87
CA ILE A 545 24.74 14.07 -8.88
C ILE A 545 25.54 12.82 -9.16
N HIS A 546 24.87 11.69 -9.29
CA HIS A 546 25.51 10.40 -9.44
C HIS A 546 24.73 9.51 -10.39
N CYS A 547 25.45 8.72 -11.18
CA CYS A 547 24.91 7.72 -12.07
C CYS A 547 25.90 6.57 -12.23
N ILE A 548 25.39 5.35 -12.04
CA ILE A 548 26.07 4.10 -12.41
C ILE A 548 25.28 3.51 -13.57
N ILE A 549 25.96 3.32 -14.70
CA ILE A 549 25.44 2.55 -15.85
C ILE A 549 25.82 1.10 -15.67
#